data_AF-A0A7S0JMK7-F1
#
_entry.id   AF-A0A7S0JMK7-F1
#
_cell.length_a   1.000
_cell.length_b   1.000
_cell.length_c   1.000
_cell.angle_alpha   90.00
_cell.angle_beta   90.00
_cell.angle_gamma   90.00
#
_symmetry.space_group_name_H-M   'P 1'
#
loop_
_entity.id
_entity.type
_entity.pdbx_description
1 polymer ?
#
loop_
_entity_poly.entity_id
_entity_poly.type
_entity_poly.pdbx_seq_one_letter_code
_entity_poly.pdbx_strand_id
1 'polypeptide(L)'
;NEATIRMLRLIEPYVAYGIPSRKTIENLVYKRGFGKINKQRIPIAHNSVIEEGLGEFGIKCAADLIHEVITCGPNFKQANNFIWPFKLTSPRGGFSRKTKMLHYLEGGESGNRGEE
;
A
#
# COMPACT_ATOMS: atom_id res chain seq x y z
N ASN A 1 -4.79 -12.60 -9.60
CA ASN A 1 -4.39 -13.67 -8.68
C ASN A 1 -5.62 -14.14 -7.91
N GLU A 2 -6.11 -15.35 -8.19
CA GLU A 2 -7.35 -15.88 -7.61
C GLU A 2 -7.24 -16.14 -6.09
N ALA A 3 -6.08 -16.61 -5.62
CA ALA A 3 -5.85 -16.90 -4.21
C ALA A 3 -5.99 -15.64 -3.34
N THR A 4 -5.41 -14.52 -3.78
CA THR A 4 -5.50 -13.24 -3.06
C THR A 4 -6.94 -12.71 -3.01
N ILE A 5 -7.73 -12.90 -4.08
CA ILE A 5 -9.14 -12.48 -4.10
C ILE A 5 -9.95 -13.27 -3.07
N ARG A 6 -9.71 -14.59 -2.95
CA ARG A 6 -10.36 -15.42 -1.91
C ARG A 6 -9.97 -14.97 -0.50
N MET A 7 -8.70 -14.63 -0.29
CA MET A 7 -8.25 -14.08 0.99
C MET A 7 -8.90 -12.73 1.32
N LEU A 8 -9.06 -11.84 0.33
CA LEU A 8 -9.73 -10.55 0.50
C LEU A 8 -11.20 -10.70 0.90
N ARG A 9 -11.94 -11.62 0.28
CA ARG A 9 -13.34 -11.91 0.62
C ARG A 9 -13.52 -12.32 2.09
N LEU A 10 -12.56 -13.05 2.66
CA LEU A 10 -12.64 -13.47 4.06
C LEU A 10 -12.48 -12.31 5.05
N ILE A 11 -11.70 -11.29 4.68
CA ILE A 11 -11.41 -10.14 5.55
C ILE A 11 -12.23 -8.89 5.20
N GLU A 12 -13.07 -8.97 4.17
CA GLU A 12 -13.84 -7.88 3.57
C GLU A 12 -14.58 -6.99 4.60
N PRO A 13 -15.23 -7.52 5.66
CA PRO A 13 -15.90 -6.69 6.66
C PRO A 13 -14.96 -5.79 7.49
N TYR A 14 -13.67 -6.11 7.51
CA TYR A 14 -12.66 -5.47 8.38
C TYR A 14 -11.74 -4.51 7.65
N VAL A 15 -11.71 -4.56 6.32
CA VAL A 15 -10.79 -3.77 5.50
C VAL A 15 -11.55 -3.01 4.41
N ALA A 16 -11.04 -1.83 4.07
CA ALA A 16 -11.42 -1.13 2.85
C ALA A 16 -10.28 -1.31 1.84
N TYR A 17 -10.60 -1.71 0.61
CA TYR A 17 -9.61 -1.82 -0.46
C TYR A 17 -10.17 -1.31 -1.78
N GLY A 18 -9.27 -0.99 -2.70
CA GLY A 18 -9.62 -0.42 -4.01
C GLY A 18 -8.37 -0.30 -4.86
N ILE A 19 -8.53 0.31 -6.04
CA ILE A 19 -7.44 0.50 -7.00
C ILE A 19 -6.78 1.85 -6.74
N PRO A 20 -5.51 1.88 -6.32
CA PRO A 20 -4.83 3.14 -6.03
C PRO A 20 -4.39 3.85 -7.31
N SER A 21 -4.51 5.18 -7.33
CA SER A 21 -3.89 6.00 -8.37
C SER A 21 -2.38 6.15 -8.17
N ARG A 22 -1.65 6.43 -9.27
CA ARG A 22 -0.21 6.75 -9.22
C ARG A 22 0.09 7.86 -8.23
N LYS A 23 -0.77 8.89 -8.17
CA LYS A 23 -0.57 10.04 -7.29
C LYS A 23 -0.72 9.66 -5.81
N THR A 24 -1.66 8.78 -5.49
CA THR A 24 -1.85 8.26 -4.14
C THR A 24 -0.64 7.46 -3.68
N ILE A 25 -0.12 6.56 -4.51
CA ILE A 25 1.07 5.76 -4.21
C ILE A 25 2.29 6.67 -3.99
N GLU A 26 2.51 7.62 -4.90
CA GLU A 26 3.61 8.59 -4.80
C GLU A 26 3.56 9.36 -3.47
N ASN A 27 2.40 9.91 -3.13
CA ASN A 27 2.22 10.64 -1.87
C ASN A 27 2.44 9.75 -0.63
N LEU A 28 2.03 8.48 -0.68
CA LEU A 28 2.21 7.54 0.43
C LEU A 28 3.70 7.19 0.62
N VAL A 29 4.41 6.89 -0.47
CA VAL A 29 5.84 6.56 -0.42
C VAL A 29 6.64 7.76 0.07
N TYR A 30 6.41 8.97 -0.44
CA TYR A 30 7.18 10.14 -0.01
C TYR A 30 6.86 10.62 1.40
N LYS A 31 5.58 10.64 1.81
CA LYS A 31 5.21 11.21 3.12
C LYS A 31 5.27 10.18 4.25
N ARG A 32 5.06 8.90 3.94
CA ARG A 32 4.87 7.83 4.93
C ARG A 32 5.67 6.57 4.60
N GLY A 33 6.58 6.61 3.64
CA GLY A 33 7.40 5.48 3.24
C GLY A 33 8.46 5.14 4.29
N PHE A 34 8.45 3.87 4.70
CA PHE A 34 9.50 3.26 5.50
C PHE A 34 9.95 1.98 4.80
N GLY A 35 11.25 1.76 4.72
CA GLY A 35 11.86 0.53 4.26
C GLY A 35 12.02 -0.46 5.42
N LYS A 36 11.97 -1.75 5.09
CA LYS A 36 12.23 -2.87 5.98
C LYS A 36 13.61 -3.43 5.66
N ILE A 37 14.62 -3.00 6.42
CA ILE A 37 16.01 -3.48 6.29
C ILE A 37 16.38 -4.18 7.58
N ASN A 38 16.89 -5.42 7.50
CA ASN A 38 17.23 -6.22 8.69
C ASN A 38 16.08 -6.33 9.72
N LYS A 39 14.83 -6.39 9.23
CA LYS A 39 13.58 -6.37 10.04
C LYS A 39 13.38 -5.09 10.87
N GLN A 40 14.20 -4.07 10.66
CA GLN A 40 14.04 -2.75 11.26
C GLN A 40 13.25 -1.83 10.33
N ARG A 41 12.54 -0.88 10.92
CA ARG A 41 11.74 0.11 10.21
C ARG A 41 12.56 1.39 10.02
N ILE A 42 13.03 1.62 8.80
CA ILE A 42 13.93 2.73 8.47
C ILE A 42 13.17 3.73 7.57
N PRO A 43 13.20 5.05 7.85
CA PRO A 43 12.55 6.04 6.99
C PRO A 43 13.23 6.10 5.62
N ILE A 44 12.44 6.16 4.54
CA ILE A 44 12.96 6.33 3.18
C ILE A 44 13.23 7.83 2.95
N ALA A 45 14.28 8.36 3.58
CA ALA A 45 14.67 9.76 3.44
C ALA A 45 15.54 10.02 2.21
N HIS A 46 16.33 9.01 1.81
CA HIS A 46 17.29 9.10 0.72
C HIS A 46 17.24 7.83 -0.14
N ASN A 47 17.63 7.94 -1.41
CA ASN A 47 17.65 6.81 -2.35
C ASN A 47 18.62 5.69 -1.90
N SER A 48 19.64 6.02 -1.11
CA SER A 48 20.58 5.03 -0.55
C SER A 48 19.90 3.93 0.26
N VAL A 49 18.82 4.25 0.98
CA VAL A 49 18.03 3.27 1.76
C VAL A 49 17.33 2.27 0.85
N ILE A 50 16.89 2.72 -0.33
CA ILE A 50 16.23 1.85 -1.32
C ILE A 50 17.27 0.97 -2.01
N GLU A 51 18.39 1.55 -2.41
CA GLU A 51 19.49 0.82 -3.06
C GLU A 51 20.07 -0.25 -2.13
N GLU A 52 20.20 0.01 -0.83
CA GLU A 52 20.64 -0.98 0.17
C GLU A 52 19.68 -2.17 0.27
N GLY A 53 18.36 -1.93 0.22
CA GLY A 53 17.36 -2.98 0.39
C GLY A 53 16.94 -3.70 -0.90
N LEU A 54 17.02 -3.03 -2.04
CA LEU A 54 16.46 -3.49 -3.31
C LEU A 54 17.42 -3.33 -4.51
N GLY A 55 18.67 -2.89 -4.29
CA GLY A 55 19.64 -2.65 -5.36
C GLY A 55 19.94 -3.89 -6.19
N GLU A 56 19.91 -5.08 -5.58
CA GLU A 56 20.05 -6.37 -6.28
C GLU A 56 18.96 -6.63 -7.32
N PHE A 57 17.78 -6.04 -7.14
CA PHE A 57 16.62 -6.16 -8.04
C PHE A 57 16.55 -5.04 -9.08
N GLY A 58 17.57 -4.16 -9.14
CA GLY A 58 17.63 -3.04 -10.06
C GLY A 58 16.80 -1.82 -9.65
N ILE A 59 16.25 -1.79 -8.42
CA ILE A 59 15.46 -0.68 -7.91
C ILE A 59 16.39 0.23 -7.10
N LYS A 60 16.75 1.40 -7.65
CA LYS A 60 17.76 2.28 -7.04
C LYS A 60 17.17 3.53 -6.41
N CYS A 61 16.01 3.98 -6.89
CA CYS A 61 15.39 5.19 -6.39
C CYS A 61 13.90 5.02 -6.06
N ALA A 62 13.33 6.03 -5.40
CA ALA A 62 11.91 6.03 -5.06
C ALA A 62 11.00 5.98 -6.30
N ALA A 63 11.42 6.57 -7.42
CA ALA A 63 10.65 6.53 -8.67
C ALA A 63 10.59 5.12 -9.25
N ASP A 64 11.71 4.38 -9.24
CA ASP A 64 11.75 2.97 -9.67
C ASP A 64 10.86 2.10 -8.76
N LEU A 65 10.91 2.34 -7.46
CA LEU A 65 10.07 1.62 -6.49
C LEU A 65 8.58 1.86 -6.76
N ILE A 66 8.19 3.12 -6.96
CA ILE A 66 6.80 3.49 -7.28
C ILE A 66 6.38 2.87 -8.61
N HIS A 67 7.25 2.90 -9.61
CA HIS A 67 6.99 2.30 -10.92
C HIS A 67 6.75 0.79 -10.83
N GLU A 68 7.61 0.08 -10.09
CA GLU A 68 7.51 -1.38 -9.90
C GLU A 68 6.20 -1.77 -9.20
N VAL A 69 5.79 -0.99 -8.19
CA VAL A 69 4.53 -1.21 -7.44
C VAL A 69 3.31 -0.97 -8.31
N ILE A 70 3.30 0.08 -9.14
CA ILE A 70 2.15 0.40 -10.01
C ILE A 70 2.01 -0.61 -11.14
N THR A 71 3.12 -0.92 -11.81
CA THR A 71 3.11 -1.80 -12.99
C THR A 71 3.01 -3.28 -12.62
N CYS A 72 3.10 -3.61 -11.32
CA CYS A 72 3.16 -4.98 -10.83
C CYS A 72 4.27 -5.77 -11.55
N GLY A 73 5.47 -5.19 -11.57
CA GLY A 73 6.62 -5.74 -12.26
C GLY A 73 7.13 -7.08 -11.68
N PRO A 74 8.17 -7.67 -12.28
CA PRO A 74 8.67 -8.99 -11.91
C PRO A 74 9.17 -9.07 -10.45
N ASN A 75 9.61 -7.94 -9.87
CA ASN A 75 10.14 -7.85 -8.51
C ASN A 75 9.12 -7.22 -7.53
N PHE A 76 7.83 -7.19 -7.89
CA PHE A 76 6.76 -6.63 -7.06
C PHE A 76 6.73 -7.23 -5.64
N LYS A 77 6.97 -8.55 -5.51
CA LYS A 77 6.94 -9.22 -4.20
C LYS A 77 8.02 -8.67 -3.26
N GLN A 78 9.21 -8.39 -3.78
CA GLN A 78 10.35 -7.86 -3.05
C GLN A 78 10.13 -6.39 -2.72
N ALA A 79 9.69 -5.59 -3.70
CA ALA A 79 9.33 -4.19 -3.52
C ALA A 79 8.24 -4.01 -2.44
N ASN A 80 7.17 -4.81 -2.50
CA ASN A 80 6.07 -4.74 -1.54
C ASN A 80 6.47 -5.23 -0.14
N ASN A 81 7.36 -6.23 -0.02
CA ASN A 81 7.86 -6.69 1.28
C ASN A 81 8.90 -5.73 1.90
N PHE A 82 9.63 -4.98 1.07
CA PHE A 82 10.52 -3.92 1.52
C PHE A 82 9.73 -2.75 2.12
N ILE A 83 8.59 -2.38 1.52
CA ILE A 83 7.75 -1.32 2.06
C ILE A 83 7.14 -1.78 3.39
N TRP A 84 7.42 -1.05 4.47
CA TRP A 84 6.78 -1.28 5.76
C TRP A 84 5.31 -0.84 5.69
N PRO A 85 4.37 -1.56 6.32
CA PRO A 85 2.95 -1.18 6.35
C PRO A 85 2.75 0.30 6.74
N PHE A 86 2.06 1.05 5.87
CA PHE A 86 1.81 2.46 6.08
C PHE A 86 0.94 2.68 7.31
N LYS A 87 1.42 3.51 8.25
CA LYS A 87 0.60 3.97 9.37
C LYS A 87 -0.24 5.15 8.91
N LEU A 88 -1.52 4.91 8.65
CA LEU A 88 -2.49 5.93 8.22
C LEU A 88 -3.11 6.65 9.43
N THR A 89 -3.51 7.90 9.22
CA THR A 89 -4.34 8.66 10.16
C THR A 89 -5.80 8.52 9.76
N SER A 90 -6.73 8.70 10.70
CA SER A 90 -8.16 8.76 10.39
C SER A 90 -8.45 9.81 9.29
N PRO A 91 -9.44 9.58 8.41
CA PRO A 91 -9.79 10.53 7.36
C PRO A 91 -10.28 11.85 7.96
N ARG A 92 -10.00 12.96 7.27
CA ARG A 92 -10.56 14.27 7.63
C ARG A 92 -12.06 14.26 7.31
N GLY A 93 -12.90 14.55 8.30
CA GLY A 93 -14.36 14.36 8.22
C GLY A 93 -14.87 13.11 8.93
N GLY A 94 -13.97 12.18 9.29
CA GLY A 94 -14.30 10.96 10.03
C GLY A 94 -15.05 9.93 9.19
N PHE A 95 -15.29 8.76 9.79
CA PHE A 95 -16.21 7.76 9.25
C PHE A 95 -17.46 7.73 10.10
N SER A 96 -18.62 7.50 9.49
CA SER A 96 -19.85 7.27 10.24
C SER A 96 -19.73 6.02 11.10
N ARG A 97 -19.91 6.18 12.42
CA ARG A 97 -19.79 5.08 13.39
C ARG A 97 -20.83 3.97 13.17
N LYS A 98 -21.94 4.28 12.49
CA LYS A 98 -23.02 3.34 12.22
C LYS A 98 -22.80 2.51 10.95
N THR A 99 -22.13 3.08 9.94
CA THR A 99 -22.01 2.46 8.62
C THR A 99 -20.61 1.93 8.32
N LYS A 100 -19.62 2.20 9.19
CA LYS A 100 -18.22 1.80 8.99
C LYS A 100 -18.03 0.31 8.67
N MET A 101 -18.81 -0.58 9.29
CA MET A 101 -18.67 -2.02 9.10
C MET A 101 -19.53 -2.58 7.96
N LEU A 102 -20.48 -1.79 7.44
CA LEU A 102 -21.29 -2.18 6.30
C LEU A 102 -20.46 -2.13 5.02
N HIS A 103 -20.82 -2.97 4.06
CA HIS A 103 -20.15 -2.99 2.77
C HIS A 103 -20.39 -1.67 2.02
N TYR A 104 -19.43 -1.25 1.19
CA TYR A 104 -19.50 -0.01 0.44
C TYR A 104 -20.78 0.12 -0.41
N LEU A 105 -21.22 -0.97 -1.04
CA LEU A 105 -22.47 -1.01 -1.82
C LEU A 105 -23.74 -0.77 -0.98
N GLU A 106 -23.69 -1.00 0.33
CA GLU A 106 -24.80 -0.78 1.26
C GLU A 106 -24.75 0.64 1.89
N GLY A 107 -23.87 1.51 1.38
CA GLY A 107 -23.62 2.84 1.96
C GLY A 107 -22.68 2.81 3.17
N GLY A 108 -21.89 1.74 3.29
CA GLY A 108 -20.85 1.60 4.30
C GLY A 108 -19.46 2.02 3.83
N GLU A 109 -18.44 1.58 4.57
CA GLU A 109 -17.04 1.96 4.31
C GLU A 109 -16.11 0.74 4.13
N SER A 110 -16.61 -0.48 4.32
CA SER A 110 -15.82 -1.72 4.20
C SER A 110 -15.94 -2.34 2.80
N GLY A 111 -14.97 -3.19 2.45
CA GLY A 111 -14.92 -3.91 1.18
C GLY A 111 -14.33 -3.13 0.02
N ASN A 112 -14.71 -3.54 -1.19
CA ASN A 112 -14.15 -3.00 -2.43
C ASN A 112 -14.79 -1.67 -2.82
N ARG A 113 -13.98 -0.62 -2.95
CA ARG A 113 -14.39 0.73 -3.39
C ARG A 113 -14.18 1.00 -4.88
N GLY A 114 -13.54 0.10 -5.62
CA GLY A 114 -13.26 0.29 -7.05
C GLY A 114 -12.16 1.31 -7.35
N GLU A 115 -12.27 2.02 -8.48
CA GLU A 115 -11.45 3.18 -8.84
C GLU A 115 -12.14 4.45 -8.31
N GLU A 116 -11.45 5.18 -7.44
CA GLU A 116 -11.91 6.46 -6.85
C GLU A 116 -10.94 7.59 -7.23
#